data_AF-A0ABD3T131-F1
#
_entry.id   AF-A0ABD3T131-F1
#
_cell.length_a   1.000
_cell.length_b   1.000
_cell.length_c   1.000
_cell.angle_alpha   90.00
_cell.angle_beta   90.00
_cell.angle_gamma   90.00
#
_symmetry.space_group_name_H-M   'P 1'
#
loop_
_entity.id
_entity.type
_entity.pdbx_description
1 polymer ?
#
loop_
_entity_poly.entity_id
_entity_poly.type
_entity_poly.pdbx_seq_one_letter_code
_entity_poly.pdbx_strand_id
1 'polypeptide(L)' 'MASLLHWLGVHMRGWPNPSPQEVQTAYKKALLTFHPDRTSQSDIRKQVEAEEKFKLINRLKGKFPPL' A
#
# COMPACT_ATOMS: atom_id res chain seq x y z
N MET A 1 8.00 6.54 0.72
CA MET A 1 6.72 5.83 1.00
C MET A 1 5.53 6.51 0.34
N ALA A 2 5.31 7.82 0.57
CA ALA A 2 4.15 8.56 0.07
C ALA A 2 3.91 8.44 -1.46
N SER A 3 4.93 8.66 -2.29
CA SER A 3 4.78 8.59 -3.75
C SER A 3 4.35 7.22 -4.26
N LEU A 4 4.82 6.12 -3.63
CA LEU A 4 4.37 4.78 -3.96
C LEU A 4 2.88 4.62 -3.63
N LEU A 5 2.49 4.99 -2.41
CA LEU A 5 1.10 4.85 -1.97
C LEU A 5 0.15 5.63 -2.89
N HIS A 6 0.55 6.83 -3.30
CA HIS A 6 -0.19 7.62 -4.29
C HIS A 6 -0.28 6.91 -5.66
N TRP A 7 0.83 6.37 -6.18
CA TRP A 7 0.84 5.63 -7.45
C TRP A 7 0.00 4.34 -7.40
N LEU A 8 -0.07 3.69 -6.24
CA LEU A 8 -0.95 2.55 -5.98
C LEU A 8 -2.44 2.94 -5.83
N GLY A 9 -2.79 4.22 -6.01
CA GLY A 9 -4.16 4.73 -5.90
C GLY A 9 -4.61 5.07 -4.48
N VAL A 10 -3.73 4.97 -3.49
CA VAL A 10 -4.03 5.32 -2.10
C VAL A 10 -3.79 6.80 -1.88
N HIS A 11 -4.87 7.57 -1.98
CA HIS A 11 -4.84 9.01 -1.80
C HIS A 11 -4.65 9.41 -0.32
N MET A 12 -3.78 10.39 -0.10
CA MET A 12 -3.55 11.08 1.18
C MET A 12 -3.97 12.54 1.03
N ARG A 13 -4.57 13.12 2.06
CA ARG A 13 -5.10 14.50 1.99
C ARG A 13 -3.98 15.52 1.81
N GLY A 14 -2.83 15.32 2.45
CA GLY A 14 -1.66 16.20 2.34
C GLY A 14 -0.78 16.01 1.11
N TRP A 15 -1.18 15.26 0.08
CA TRP A 15 -0.36 15.08 -1.13
C TRP A 15 -0.09 16.45 -1.83
N PRO A 16 1.16 16.75 -2.25
CA PRO A 16 2.34 15.88 -2.34
C PRO A 16 3.21 15.74 -1.08
N ASN A 17 2.98 16.54 -0.03
CA ASN A 17 3.74 16.53 1.22
C ASN A 17 2.88 16.08 2.42
N PRO A 18 2.46 14.80 2.48
CA PRO A 18 1.63 14.30 3.57
C PRO A 18 2.41 14.22 4.89
N SER A 19 1.69 14.37 6.00
CA SER A 19 2.24 14.16 7.34
C SER A 19 2.63 12.69 7.57
N PRO A 20 3.57 12.39 8.49
CA PRO A 20 3.91 11.02 8.91
C PRO A 20 2.68 10.16 9.24
N GLN A 21 1.70 10.74 9.93
CA GLN A 21 0.47 10.08 10.36
C GLN A 21 -0.42 9.70 9.16
N GLU A 22 -0.51 10.57 8.16
CA GLU A 22 -1.23 10.29 6.92
C GLU A 22 -0.54 9.17 6.13
N VAL A 23 0.79 9.19 6.05
CA VAL A 23 1.56 8.11 5.40
C VAL A 23 1.33 6.79 6.10
N GLN A 24 1.30 6.76 7.44
CA GLN A 24 1.03 5.54 8.20
C GLN A 24 -0.40 5.04 8.01
N THR A 25 -1.38 5.94 7.96
CA THR A 25 -2.78 5.60 7.73
C THR A 25 -2.99 5.06 6.31
N ALA A 26 -2.41 5.72 5.31
CA ALA A 26 -2.43 5.27 3.92
C ALA A 26 -1.70 3.93 3.75
N TYR A 27 -0.58 3.72 4.46
CA TYR A 27 0.13 2.45 4.48
C TYR A 27 -0.76 1.32 5.02
N LYS A 28 -1.42 1.52 6.17
CA LYS A 28 -2.36 0.53 6.74
C LYS A 28 -3.52 0.26 5.78
N LYS A 29 -4.07 1.30 5.15
CA LYS A 29 -5.12 1.17 4.13
C LYS A 29 -4.65 0.35 2.93
N ALA A 30 -3.44 0.60 2.44
CA ALA A 30 -2.87 -0.12 1.31
C ALA A 30 -2.69 -1.61 1.60
N LEU A 31 -2.17 -1.97 2.78
CA LEU A 31 -2.05 -3.37 3.21
C LEU A 31 -3.40 -4.08 3.23
N LEU A 32 -4.42 -3.38 3.69
CA LEU A 32 -5.78 -3.88 3.74
C LEU A 32 -6.40 -4.01 2.34
N THR A 33 -6.16 -3.07 1.44
CA THR A 33 -6.69 -3.10 0.07
C THR A 33 -6.04 -4.18 -0.79
N PHE A 34 -4.72 -4.36 -0.67
CA PHE A 34 -3.96 -5.32 -1.47
C PHE A 34 -3.70 -6.64 -0.74
N HIS A 35 -4.44 -6.94 0.33
CA HIS A 35 -4.29 -8.22 1.01
C HIS A 35 -4.74 -9.36 0.08
N PRO A 36 -3.94 -10.43 -0.10
CA PRO A 36 -4.30 -11.55 -0.97
C PRO A 36 -5.65 -12.16 -0.59
N ASP A 37 -5.95 -12.29 0.72
CA ASP A 37 -7.24 -12.82 1.20
C ASP A 37 -8.47 -11.95 0.87
N ARG A 38 -8.28 -10.70 0.43
CA ARG A 38 -9.39 -9.85 -0.03
C ARG A 38 -9.71 -10.00 -1.51
N THR A 39 -8.89 -10.73 -2.25
CA THR A 39 -9.17 -11.06 -3.64
C THR A 39 -9.83 -12.44 -3.73
N SER A 40 -10.93 -12.53 -4.48
CA SER A 40 -11.55 -13.82 -4.78
C SER A 40 -10.57 -14.68 -5.57
N GLN A 41 -10.30 -15.90 -5.11
CA GLN A 41 -9.44 -16.88 -5.81
C GLN A 41 -9.92 -17.22 -7.23
N SER A 42 -11.15 -16.84 -7.57
CA SER A 42 -11.71 -17.00 -8.92
C SER A 42 -11.05 -16.12 -9.99
N ASP A 43 -10.34 -15.05 -9.61
CA ASP A 43 -9.66 -14.14 -10.54
C ASP A 43 -8.15 -14.10 -10.25
N ILE A 44 -7.42 -15.08 -10.81
CA ILE A 44 -5.98 -15.26 -10.63
C ILE A 44 -5.19 -13.98 -10.95
N ARG A 45 -5.64 -13.17 -11.93
CA ARG A 45 -4.96 -11.92 -12.29
C ARG A 45 -5.02 -10.92 -11.15
N LYS A 46 -6.20 -10.73 -10.55
CA LYS A 46 -6.38 -9.83 -9.41
C LYS A 46 -5.62 -10.32 -8.17
N GLN A 47 -5.56 -11.63 -7.96
CA GLN A 47 -4.80 -12.22 -6.86
C GLN A 47 -3.30 -11.93 -6.99
N VAL A 48 -2.73 -12.18 -8.18
CA VAL A 48 -1.31 -11.89 -8.45
C VAL A 48 -1.02 -10.40 -8.30
N GLU A 49 -1.88 -9.53 -8.83
CA GLU A 49 -1.71 -8.09 -8.72
C GLU A 49 -1.74 -7.60 -7.26
N ALA A 50 -2.67 -8.11 -6.44
CA ALA A 50 -2.71 -7.81 -5.02
C ALA A 50 -1.45 -8.30 -4.30
N GLU A 51 -0.98 -9.52 -4.58
CA GLU A 51 0.23 -10.09 -3.99
C GLU A 51 1.49 -9.27 -4.33
N GLU A 52 1.65 -8.86 -5.59
CA GLU A 52 2.79 -8.04 -6.02
C GLU A 52 2.78 -6.67 -5.35
N LYS A 53 1.62 -6.01 -5.29
CA LYS A 53 1.46 -4.73 -4.59
C LYS A 53 1.73 -4.87 -3.10
N PHE A 54 1.25 -5.93 -2.47
CA PHE A 54 1.49 -6.23 -1.06
C PHE A 54 2.98 -6.44 -0.75
N LYS A 55 3.68 -7.25 -1.57
CA LYS A 55 5.13 -7.45 -1.46
C LYS A 55 5.89 -6.13 -1.59
N LEU A 56 5.51 -5.29 -2.55
CA LEU A 56 6.14 -3.99 -2.77
C LEU A 56 5.98 -3.06 -1.56
N ILE A 57 4.77 -2.98 -0.99
CA ILE A 57 4.47 -2.18 0.21
C ILE A 57 5.28 -2.69 1.41
N ASN A 58 5.31 -4.00 1.66
CA ASN A 58 6.04 -4.58 2.79
C ASN A 58 7.57 -4.42 2.65
N ARG A 59 8.11 -4.53 1.43
CA ARG A 59 9.54 -4.29 1.17
C ARG A 59 9.95 -2.86 1.51
N LEU A 60 9.07 -1.89 1.31
CA LEU A 60 9.34 -0.51 1.70
C LEU A 60 9.31 -0.30 3.21
N LYS A 61 8.44 -0.99 3.96
CA LYS A 61 8.43 -0.92 5.43
C LYS A 61 9.80 -1.20 6.05
N GLY A 62 10.54 -2.18 5.50
CA GLY A 62 11.90 -2.51 5.97
C GLY A 62 12.99 -1.50 5.59
N LYS A 63 12.72 -0.58 4.65
CA LYS A 63 13.70 0.42 4.16
C LYS A 63 13.50 1.80 4.77
N PHE A 64 12.36 2.08 5.39
CA PHE A 64 12.12 3.32 6.11
C PHE A 64 12.31 3.08 7.60
N PRO A 65 13.12 3.88 8.30
CA PRO A 65 13.23 3.77 9.76
C PRO A 65 11.83 3.95 10.38
N PRO A 66 11.54 3.29 11.52
CA PRO A 66 10.36 3.62 12.29
C PRO A 66 10.45 5.12 12.64
N LEU A 67 9.49 5.90 12.14
CA LEU A 67 9.33 7.30 12.48
C LEU A 67 8.95 7.45 13.95
#